data_AF-A0A973X6L1-F1
#
_entry.id   AF-A0A973X6L1-F1
#
_cell.length_a   1.000
_cell.length_b   1.000
_cell.length_c   1.000
_cell.angle_alpha   90.00
_cell.angle_beta   90.00
_cell.angle_gamma   90.00
#
_symmetry.space_group_name_H-M   'P 1'
#
loop_
_entity.id
_entity.type
_entity.pdbx_description
1 polymer ?
#
loop_
_entity_poly.entity_id
_entity_poly.type
_entity_poly.pdbx_seq_one_letter_code
_entity_poly.pdbx_strand_id
1 'polypeptide(L)'
;MAKTTTDAAGPGRLQRSALVGYSLLLAALVACGMYVFFISGPVMRQAAHEYLVRIIAEEDRQFCETFGIRAASAAFTTCSDELAIIRRKQLDRDNAAAQGIL
;
A
#
# COMPACT_ATOMS: atom_id res chain seq x y z
N MET A 1 -33.44 25.46 -58.65
CA MET A 1 -33.08 24.12 -58.15
C MET A 1 -31.89 24.30 -57.21
N ALA A 2 -32.12 24.32 -55.89
CA ALA A 2 -31.06 24.54 -54.90
C ALA A 2 -30.39 23.19 -54.57
N LYS A 3 -29.09 23.09 -54.81
CA LYS A 3 -28.28 21.92 -54.45
C LYS A 3 -27.73 22.15 -53.05
N THR A 4 -28.33 21.53 -52.05
CA THR A 4 -27.77 21.48 -50.69
C THR A 4 -26.66 20.43 -50.67
N THR A 5 -25.41 20.90 -50.67
CA THR A 5 -24.24 20.06 -50.42
C THR A 5 -24.26 19.71 -48.93
N THR A 6 -24.64 18.49 -48.62
CA THR A 6 -24.51 17.92 -47.28
C THR A 6 -23.02 17.75 -47.00
N ASP A 7 -22.45 18.63 -46.18
CA ASP A 7 -21.09 18.47 -45.65
C ASP A 7 -21.03 17.18 -44.83
N ALA A 8 -20.49 16.12 -45.43
CA ALA A 8 -20.18 14.90 -44.73
C ALA A 8 -19.16 15.23 -43.64
N ALA A 9 -19.55 15.03 -42.37
CA ALA A 9 -18.63 15.08 -41.25
C ALA A 9 -17.52 14.03 -41.50
N GLY A 10 -16.38 14.50 -42.00
CA GLY A 10 -15.30 13.61 -42.43
C GLY A 10 -14.81 12.71 -41.28
N PRO A 11 -14.50 11.43 -41.56
CA PRO A 11 -14.13 10.44 -40.54
C PRO A 11 -12.92 10.86 -39.67
N GLY A 12 -12.08 11.77 -40.15
CA GLY A 12 -10.95 12.32 -39.42
C GLY A 12 -11.33 13.19 -38.20
N ARG A 13 -12.52 13.81 -38.15
CA ARG A 13 -12.94 14.59 -36.96
C ARG A 13 -13.33 13.69 -35.79
N LEU A 14 -14.01 12.59 -36.06
CA LEU A 14 -14.38 11.58 -35.07
C LEU A 14 -13.15 10.86 -34.51
N GLN A 15 -12.20 10.51 -35.38
CA GLN A 15 -10.97 9.84 -34.95
C GLN A 15 -10.07 10.76 -34.11
N ARG A 16 -9.98 12.05 -34.46
CA ARG A 16 -9.19 13.04 -33.70
C ARG A 16 -9.82 13.34 -32.33
N SER A 17 -11.15 13.36 -32.23
CA SER A 17 -11.84 13.53 -30.93
C SER A 17 -11.73 12.29 -30.05
N ALA A 18 -11.76 11.08 -30.63
CA ALA A 18 -11.49 9.85 -29.89
C ALA A 18 -10.06 9.80 -29.31
N LEU A 19 -9.05 10.24 -30.07
CA LEU A 19 -7.66 10.35 -29.60
C LEU A 19 -7.50 11.35 -28.45
N VAL A 20 -8.20 12.49 -28.52
CA VAL A 20 -8.22 13.48 -27.43
C VAL A 20 -8.90 12.91 -26.19
N GLY A 21 -10.04 12.23 -26.34
CA GLY A 21 -10.71 11.56 -25.23
C GLY A 21 -9.83 10.49 -24.57
N TYR A 22 -9.14 9.68 -25.36
CA TYR A 22 -8.27 8.61 -24.86
C TYR A 22 -7.03 9.17 -24.14
N SER A 23 -6.42 10.22 -24.68
CA SER A 23 -5.28 10.89 -24.03
C SER A 23 -5.66 11.59 -22.73
N LEU A 24 -6.83 12.21 -22.66
CA LEU A 24 -7.39 12.75 -21.41
C LEU A 24 -7.62 11.66 -20.36
N LEU A 25 -8.16 10.51 -20.78
CA LEU A 25 -8.41 9.39 -19.88
C LEU A 25 -7.09 8.82 -19.33
N LEU A 26 -6.08 8.65 -20.18
CA LEU A 26 -4.74 8.25 -19.75
C LEU A 26 -4.12 9.28 -18.79
N ALA A 27 -4.21 10.57 -19.10
CA ALA A 27 -3.71 11.63 -18.23
C ALA A 27 -4.41 11.61 -16.86
N ALA A 28 -5.73 11.37 -16.83
CA ALA A 28 -6.49 11.24 -15.60
C ALA A 28 -6.05 10.02 -14.78
N LEU A 29 -5.86 8.85 -15.42
CA LEU A 29 -5.37 7.65 -14.74
C LEU A 29 -3.97 7.86 -14.16
N VAL A 30 -3.07 8.48 -14.92
CA VAL A 30 -1.71 8.80 -14.45
C VAL A 30 -1.76 9.80 -13.30
N ALA A 31 -2.56 10.86 -13.40
CA ALA A 31 -2.73 11.84 -12.33
C ALA A 31 -3.29 11.20 -11.04
N CYS A 32 -4.30 10.34 -11.15
CA CYS A 32 -4.83 9.58 -10.03
C CYS A 32 -3.79 8.63 -9.43
N GLY A 33 -3.05 7.90 -10.27
CA GLY A 33 -1.97 7.02 -9.82
C GLY A 33 -0.89 7.78 -9.06
N MET A 34 -0.46 8.93 -9.59
CA MET A 34 0.50 9.81 -8.91
C MET A 34 -0.05 10.33 -7.59
N TYR A 35 -1.31 10.79 -7.55
CA TYR A 35 -1.94 11.25 -6.32
C TYR A 35 -1.95 10.16 -5.25
N VAL A 36 -2.37 8.95 -5.60
CA VAL A 36 -2.37 7.81 -4.68
C VAL A 36 -0.95 7.48 -4.22
N PHE A 37 0.03 7.47 -5.13
CA PHE A 37 1.41 7.11 -4.80
C PHE A 37 2.11 8.14 -3.90
N PHE A 38 1.93 9.43 -4.19
CA PHE A 38 2.66 10.50 -3.51
C PHE A 38 1.92 11.09 -2.30
N ILE A 39 0.59 11.01 -2.25
CA ILE A 39 -0.19 11.67 -1.20
C ILE A 39 -0.84 10.61 -0.29
N SER A 40 -1.68 9.74 -0.85
CA SER A 40 -2.41 8.75 -0.04
C SER A 40 -1.51 7.64 0.49
N GLY A 41 -0.53 7.21 -0.30
CA GLY A 41 0.37 6.09 -0.01
C GLY A 41 1.19 6.30 1.26
N PRO A 42 1.92 7.41 1.41
CA PRO A 42 2.69 7.70 2.60
C PRO A 42 1.83 7.74 3.87
N VAL A 43 0.66 8.38 3.81
CA VAL A 43 -0.27 8.49 4.95
C VAL A 43 -0.78 7.11 5.36
N MET A 44 -1.20 6.28 4.40
CA MET A 44 -1.66 4.92 4.67
C MET A 44 -0.54 4.03 5.24
N ARG A 45 0.69 4.17 4.73
CA ARG A 45 1.85 3.45 5.26
C ARG A 45 2.18 3.86 6.70
N GLN A 46 2.11 5.15 7.01
CA GLN A 46 2.32 5.64 8.37
C GLN A 46 1.24 5.11 9.33
N ALA A 47 -0.04 5.19 8.96
CA ALA A 47 -1.12 4.66 9.77
C ALA A 47 -0.99 3.14 9.99
N ALA A 48 -0.63 2.39 8.95
CA ALA A 48 -0.38 0.95 9.07
C ALA A 48 0.83 0.65 9.97
N HIS A 49 1.89 1.46 9.88
CA HIS A 49 3.07 1.31 10.73
C HIS A 49 2.74 1.60 12.20
N GLU A 50 2.04 2.69 12.50
CA GLU A 50 1.61 3.01 13.86
C GLU A 50 0.70 1.92 14.45
N TYR A 51 -0.23 1.39 13.64
CA TYR A 51 -1.08 0.29 14.04
C TYR A 51 -0.26 -0.95 14.39
N LEU A 52 0.70 -1.34 13.54
CA LEU A 52 1.58 -2.48 13.80
C LEU A 52 2.42 -2.29 15.08
N VAL A 53 2.98 -1.10 15.31
CA VAL A 53 3.75 -0.80 16.53
C VAL A 53 2.87 -0.98 17.78
N ARG A 54 1.62 -0.52 17.74
CA ARG A 54 0.68 -0.69 18.86
C ARG A 54 0.36 -2.16 19.13
N ILE A 55 0.09 -2.94 18.07
CA ILE A 55 -0.20 -4.38 18.21
C ILE A 55 1.01 -5.11 18.79
N ILE A 56 2.20 -4.83 18.27
CA ILE A 56 3.45 -5.41 18.77
C ILE A 56 3.67 -5.08 20.25
N ALA A 57 3.48 -3.82 20.64
CA ALA A 57 3.67 -3.40 22.03
C ALA A 57 2.68 -4.10 22.98
N GLU A 58 1.43 -4.33 22.53
CA GLU A 58 0.45 -5.07 23.31
C GLU A 58 0.76 -6.58 23.37
N GLU A 59 1.24 -7.17 22.27
CA GLU A 59 1.71 -8.56 22.24
C GLU A 59 2.89 -8.78 23.20
N ASP A 60 3.88 -7.88 23.15
CA ASP A 60 5.04 -7.92 24.05
C ASP A 60 4.59 -7.79 25.51
N ARG A 61 3.64 -6.87 25.79
CA ARG A 61 3.05 -6.73 27.13
C ARG A 61 2.38 -8.01 27.59
N GLN A 62 1.46 -8.55 26.81
CA GLN A 62 0.70 -9.76 27.17
C GLN A 62 1.61 -10.97 27.37
N PHE A 63 2.59 -11.16 26.48
CA PHE A 63 3.53 -12.26 26.58
C PHE A 63 4.40 -12.12 27.84
N CYS A 64 5.09 -10.99 28.03
CA CYS A 64 6.00 -10.81 29.15
C CYS A 64 5.25 -10.85 30.50
N GLU A 65 4.04 -10.29 30.58
CA GLU A 65 3.22 -10.35 31.80
C GLU A 65 2.78 -11.78 32.16
N THR A 66 2.59 -12.66 31.16
CA THR A 66 2.31 -14.09 31.40
C THR A 66 3.45 -14.77 32.18
N PHE A 67 4.68 -14.30 32.00
CA PHE A 67 5.85 -14.75 32.75
C PHE A 67 6.14 -13.92 34.02
N GLY A 68 5.20 -13.06 34.44
CA GLY A 68 5.34 -12.21 35.62
C GLY A 68 6.24 -11.00 35.43
N ILE A 69 6.68 -10.70 34.20
CA ILE A 69 7.52 -9.56 33.88
C ILE A 69 6.63 -8.34 33.64
N ARG A 70 6.67 -7.36 34.55
CA ARG A 70 5.86 -6.13 34.43
C ARG A 70 6.46 -5.16 33.42
N ALA A 71 5.61 -4.47 32.67
CA ALA A 71 5.99 -3.49 31.65
C ALA A 71 6.96 -2.38 32.15
N ALA A 72 6.86 -1.98 33.41
CA ALA A 72 7.71 -0.94 34.00
C ALA A 72 9.10 -1.42 34.45
N SER A 73 9.41 -2.71 34.29
CA SER A 73 10.66 -3.30 34.79
C SER A 73 11.76 -3.31 33.72
N ALA A 74 13.03 -3.29 34.14
CA ALA A 74 14.15 -3.48 33.22
C ALA A 74 14.16 -4.87 32.57
N ALA A 75 13.53 -5.87 33.20
CA ALA A 75 13.37 -7.19 32.61
C ALA A 75 12.39 -7.20 31.42
N PHE A 76 11.49 -6.21 31.34
CA PHE A 76 10.56 -6.07 30.23
C PHE A 76 11.27 -5.79 28.92
N THR A 77 12.27 -4.90 28.92
CA THR A 77 13.02 -4.56 27.70
C THR A 77 13.76 -5.76 27.16
N THR A 78 14.38 -6.56 28.03
CA THR A 78 15.04 -7.81 27.63
C THR A 78 14.04 -8.81 27.05
N CYS A 79 12.87 -8.97 27.67
CA CYS A 79 11.83 -9.85 27.17
C CYS A 79 11.30 -9.42 25.79
N SER A 80 10.98 -8.13 25.61
CA SER A 80 10.53 -7.60 24.32
C SER A 80 11.59 -7.69 23.23
N ASP A 81 12.87 -7.51 23.58
CA ASP A 81 13.98 -7.64 22.64
C ASP A 81 14.11 -9.09 22.11
N GLU A 82 13.99 -10.08 22.98
CA GLU A 82 14.00 -11.49 22.58
C GLU A 82 12.78 -11.85 21.72
N LEU A 83 11.60 -11.31 22.03
CA LEU A 83 10.42 -11.47 21.17
C LEU A 83 10.62 -10.86 19.78
N ALA A 84 11.29 -9.71 19.70
CA ALA A 84 11.64 -9.09 18.42
C ALA A 84 12.61 -9.97 17.61
N ILE A 85 13.57 -10.63 18.27
CA ILE A 85 14.47 -11.61 17.64
C ILE A 85 13.67 -12.82 17.12
N ILE A 86 12.74 -13.34 17.92
CA ILE A 86 11.89 -14.48 17.52
C ILE A 86 11.03 -14.12 16.30
N ARG A 87 10.38 -12.95 16.31
CA ARG A 87 9.57 -12.46 15.18
C ARG A 87 10.40 -12.32 13.90
N ARG A 88 11.65 -11.83 14.00
CA ARG A 88 12.57 -11.78 12.86
C ARG A 88 12.85 -13.18 12.30
N LYS A 89 13.16 -14.15 13.17
CA LYS A 89 13.39 -15.54 12.75
C LYS A 89 12.16 -16.18 12.14
N GLN A 90 10.95 -15.83 12.60
CA GLN A 90 9.72 -16.29 11.97
C GLN A 90 9.56 -15.72 10.57
N LEU A 91 9.79 -14.42 10.40
CA LEU A 91 9.74 -13.78 9.10
C LEU A 91 10.74 -14.41 8.10
N ASP A 92 11.95 -14.75 8.56
CA ASP A 92 12.92 -15.45 7.73
C ASP A 92 12.43 -16.84 7.30
N ARG A 93 11.77 -17.59 8.21
CA ARG A 93 11.17 -18.89 7.89
C ARG A 93 10.01 -18.77 6.91
N ASP A 94 9.12 -17.80 7.12
CA ASP A 94 7.97 -17.55 6.24
C ASP A 94 8.44 -17.16 4.83
N ASN A 95 9.49 -16.34 4.74
CA ASN A 95 10.11 -15.98 3.47
C ASN A 95 10.73 -17.20 2.78
N ALA A 96 11.44 -18.04 3.51
CA ALA A 96 12.01 -19.28 2.96
C ALA A 96 10.92 -20.26 2.49
N ALA A 97 9.81 -20.38 3.23
CA ALA A 97 8.66 -21.19 2.82
C ALA A 97 7.98 -20.62 1.56
N ALA A 98 7.80 -19.30 1.47
CA ALA A 98 7.26 -18.64 0.27
C ALA A 98 8.16 -18.83 -0.97
N GLN A 99 9.46 -19.03 -0.76
CA GLN A 99 10.44 -19.36 -1.80
C GLN A 99 10.54 -20.88 -2.08
N GLY A 100 9.82 -21.72 -1.33
CA GLY A 100 9.82 -23.17 -1.48
C GLY A 100 11.10 -23.86 -0.99
N ILE A 101 11.86 -23.21 -0.10
CA ILE A 101 13.12 -23.72 0.46
C ILE A 101 12.87 -24.62 1.69
N LEU A 102 11.72 -24.43 2.34
CA LEU A 102 11.24 -25.19 3.50
C LEU A 102 9.92 -25.89 3.17
#